data_AF-A0A1I8I2A2-F1
#
_entry.id   AF-A0A1I8I2A2-F1
#
_cell.length_a   1.000
_cell.length_b   1.000
_cell.length_c   1.000
_cell.angle_alpha   90.00
_cell.angle_beta   90.00
_cell.angle_gamma   90.00
#
_symmetry.space_group_name_H-M   'P 1'
#
loop_
_entity.id
_entity.type
_entity.pdbx_description
1 polymer ?
#
loop_
_entity_poly.entity_id
_entity_poly.type
_entity_poly.pdbx_seq_one_letter_code
_entity_poly.pdbx_strand_id
1 'polypeptide(L)'
;MRLSKWLHRRLSDAGFTEQRAKCQQRLADWLEGVARVLTQDGRQMTGSYAEGWANSLVQVNGRTAADSDIDWTVLVDGQKFHLEGICTESFLCRGATRLQVTEGHA
;
A
#
# COMPACT_ATOMS: atom_id res chain seq x y z
N MET A 1 -22.09 21.58 5.12
CA MET A 1 -22.58 20.54 4.17
C MET A 1 -22.23 20.77 2.70
N ARG A 2 -22.17 22.00 2.16
CA ARG A 2 -21.92 22.25 0.73
C ARG A 2 -20.57 21.71 0.22
N LEU A 3 -19.51 21.86 1.00
CA LEU A 3 -18.15 21.41 0.63
C LEU A 3 -18.05 19.88 0.50
N SER A 4 -18.60 19.14 1.46
CA SER A 4 -18.60 17.66 1.43
C SER A 4 -19.33 17.11 0.20
N LYS A 5 -20.50 17.68 -0.16
CA LYS A 5 -21.23 17.27 -1.38
C LYS A 5 -20.45 17.60 -2.66
N TRP A 6 -19.77 18.75 -2.70
CA TRP A 6 -18.93 19.13 -3.83
C TRP A 6 -17.72 18.20 -3.98
N LEU A 7 -17.03 17.90 -2.88
CA LEU A 7 -15.90 16.98 -2.86
C LEU A 7 -16.32 15.57 -3.26
N HIS A 8 -17.40 15.05 -2.67
CA HIS A 8 -17.94 13.75 -3.03
C HIS A 8 -18.26 13.67 -4.53
N ARG A 9 -18.90 14.70 -5.10
CA ARG A 9 -19.16 14.75 -6.54
C ARG A 9 -17.85 14.74 -7.34
N ARG A 10 -16.85 15.55 -6.95
CA ARG A 10 -15.56 15.59 -7.65
C ARG A 10 -14.81 14.26 -7.60
N LEU A 11 -14.82 13.57 -6.46
CA LEU A 11 -14.21 12.26 -6.30
C LEU A 11 -14.96 11.20 -7.13
N SER A 12 -16.29 11.18 -7.08
CA SER A 12 -17.10 10.28 -7.89
C SER A 12 -16.91 10.51 -9.39
N ASP A 13 -16.90 11.77 -9.84
CA ASP A 13 -16.65 12.16 -11.23
C ASP A 13 -15.23 11.76 -11.69
N ALA A 14 -14.26 11.82 -10.78
CA ALA A 14 -12.88 11.35 -11.02
C ALA A 14 -12.74 9.82 -10.97
N GLY A 15 -13.81 9.10 -10.60
CA GLY A 15 -13.84 7.64 -10.59
C GLY A 15 -13.57 6.97 -9.24
N PHE A 16 -13.51 7.71 -8.14
CA PHE A 16 -13.50 7.13 -6.79
C PHE A 16 -14.90 6.64 -6.41
N THR A 17 -15.25 5.47 -6.92
CA THR A 17 -16.51 4.80 -6.60
C THR A 17 -16.25 3.51 -5.84
N GLU A 18 -17.18 3.13 -4.97
CA GLU A 18 -17.10 1.88 -4.21
C GLU A 18 -16.93 0.66 -5.13
N GLN A 19 -17.63 0.64 -6.27
CA GLN A 19 -17.54 -0.45 -7.25
C GLN A 19 -16.11 -0.58 -7.81
N ARG A 20 -15.47 0.55 -8.14
CA ARG A 20 -14.11 0.55 -8.68
C ARG A 20 -13.08 0.17 -7.62
N ALA A 21 -13.21 0.69 -6.40
CA ALA A 21 -12.38 0.30 -5.27
C ALA A 21 -12.45 -1.22 -5.03
N LYS A 22 -13.65 -1.81 -4.96
CA LYS A 22 -13.84 -3.26 -4.82
C LYS A 22 -13.24 -4.07 -5.97
N CYS A 23 -13.37 -3.57 -7.20
CA CYS A 23 -12.78 -4.23 -8.36
C CYS A 23 -11.25 -4.22 -8.29
N GLN A 24 -10.66 -3.09 -7.92
CA GLN A 24 -9.23 -2.93 -7.75
C GLN A 24 -8.68 -3.82 -6.64
N GLN A 25 -9.33 -3.86 -5.48
CA GLN A 25 -8.95 -4.73 -4.36
C GLN A 25 -8.94 -6.22 -4.79
N ARG A 26 -9.94 -6.66 -5.55
CA ARG A 26 -9.96 -8.04 -6.09
C ARG A 26 -8.83 -8.32 -7.07
N LEU A 27 -8.42 -7.32 -7.86
CA LEU A 27 -7.26 -7.45 -8.74
C LEU A 27 -5.96 -7.51 -7.93
N ALA A 28 -5.87 -6.73 -6.85
CA ALA A 28 -4.76 -6.79 -5.90
C ALA A 28 -4.65 -8.18 -5.26
N ASP A 29 -5.76 -8.74 -4.76
CA ASP A 29 -5.81 -10.10 -4.18
C ASP A 29 -5.34 -11.16 -5.19
N TRP A 30 -5.78 -11.04 -6.45
CA TRP A 30 -5.39 -11.96 -7.50
C TRP A 30 -3.90 -11.84 -7.85
N LEU A 31 -3.41 -10.62 -8.00
CA LEU A 31 -2.01 -10.33 -8.30
C LEU A 31 -1.09 -10.78 -7.16
N GLU A 32 -1.51 -10.60 -5.90
CA GLU A 32 -0.83 -11.16 -4.73
C GLU A 32 -0.74 -12.68 -4.79
N GLY A 33 -1.85 -13.36 -5.10
CA GLY A 33 -1.87 -14.81 -5.25
C GLY A 33 -0.90 -15.31 -6.33
N VAL A 34 -0.89 -14.67 -7.49
CA VAL A 34 0.05 -14.99 -8.58
C VAL A 34 1.49 -14.73 -8.14
N ALA A 35 1.77 -13.58 -7.51
CA ALA A 35 3.11 -13.23 -7.10
C ALA A 35 3.67 -14.25 -6.10
N ARG A 36 2.88 -14.65 -5.09
CA ARG A 36 3.26 -15.70 -4.11
C ARG A 36 3.60 -17.04 -4.77
N VAL A 37 2.85 -17.44 -5.79
CA VAL A 37 3.13 -18.69 -6.53
C VAL A 37 4.47 -18.60 -7.26
N LEU A 38 4.79 -17.44 -7.84
CA LEU A 38 6.03 -17.23 -8.59
C LEU A 38 7.26 -17.09 -7.68
N THR A 39 7.11 -16.41 -6.54
CA THR A 39 8.23 -16.06 -5.66
C THR A 39 8.45 -17.07 -4.55
N GLN A 40 7.45 -17.92 -4.27
CA GLN A 40 7.48 -18.91 -3.19
C GLN A 40 7.77 -18.30 -1.82
N ASP A 41 7.35 -17.05 -1.60
CA ASP A 41 7.51 -16.31 -0.35
C ASP A 41 6.17 -15.82 0.23
N GLY A 42 6.21 -15.35 1.47
CA GLY A 42 5.07 -14.81 2.21
C GLY A 42 4.75 -13.36 1.87
N ARG A 43 4.99 -12.90 0.63
CA ARG A 43 4.75 -11.49 0.28
C ARG A 43 3.27 -11.12 0.37
N GLN A 44 3.00 -9.89 0.76
CA GLN A 44 1.67 -9.33 0.84
C GLN A 44 1.66 -8.00 0.11
N MET A 45 0.62 -7.72 -0.67
CA MET A 45 0.47 -6.42 -1.30
C MET A 45 -0.02 -5.40 -0.28
N THR A 46 0.53 -4.20 -0.32
CA THR A 46 0.16 -3.09 0.57
C THR A 46 -0.04 -1.81 -0.25
N GLY A 47 -0.35 -0.71 0.43
CA GLY A 47 -0.46 0.59 -0.21
C GLY A 47 -1.72 0.80 -1.04
N SER A 48 -1.71 1.89 -1.80
CA SER A 48 -2.91 2.43 -2.45
C SER A 48 -3.61 1.42 -3.39
N TYR A 49 -2.84 0.52 -4.00
CA TYR A 49 -3.37 -0.53 -4.88
C TYR A 49 -4.14 -1.60 -4.13
N ALA A 50 -3.59 -2.12 -3.04
CA ALA A 50 -4.26 -3.09 -2.18
C ALA A 50 -5.52 -2.51 -1.52
N GLU A 51 -5.53 -1.21 -1.23
CA GLU A 51 -6.62 -0.57 -0.48
C GLU A 51 -7.76 -0.02 -1.34
N GLY A 52 -7.65 -0.09 -2.67
CA GLY A 52 -8.68 0.46 -3.57
C GLY A 52 -8.57 1.98 -3.78
N TRP A 53 -7.44 2.57 -3.40
CA TRP A 53 -7.09 3.98 -3.58
C TRP A 53 -6.14 4.22 -4.74
N ALA A 54 -5.86 3.23 -5.60
CA ALA A 54 -4.82 3.38 -6.63
C ALA A 54 -5.31 4.28 -7.74
N ASN A 55 -5.16 5.54 -7.43
CA ASN A 55 -5.08 6.63 -8.32
C ASN A 55 -4.32 7.71 -7.56
N SER A 56 -2.98 7.68 -7.63
CA SER A 56 -2.24 8.94 -7.57
C SER A 56 -2.69 9.68 -8.82
N LEU A 57 -3.77 10.43 -8.69
CA LEU A 57 -4.22 11.33 -9.73
C LEU A 57 -3.20 12.45 -9.75
N VAL A 58 -2.37 12.57 -10.79
CA VAL A 58 -1.70 13.86 -11.06
C VAL A 58 -2.77 14.95 -11.15
N GLN A 59 -3.97 14.59 -11.63
CA GLN A 59 -5.18 15.42 -11.75
C GLN A 59 -6.45 14.54 -11.74
N VAL A 60 -7.61 15.07 -11.35
CA VAL A 60 -8.97 14.44 -11.40
C VAL A 60 -9.49 14.11 -12.82
N ASN A 61 -8.59 13.74 -13.74
CA ASN A 61 -8.89 13.35 -15.12
C ASN A 61 -8.82 11.84 -15.37
N GLY A 62 -8.65 11.03 -14.30
CA GLY A 62 -8.65 9.56 -14.38
C GLY A 62 -7.36 8.95 -14.91
N ARG A 63 -6.25 9.69 -14.98
CA ARG A 63 -4.93 9.16 -15.34
C ARG A 63 -4.14 8.74 -14.10
N THR A 64 -3.66 7.50 -14.11
CA THR A 64 -2.66 7.00 -13.17
C THR A 64 -1.38 7.83 -13.29
N ALA A 65 -0.90 8.39 -12.19
CA ALA A 65 0.39 9.07 -12.18
C ALA A 65 1.54 8.11 -12.44
N ALA A 66 2.62 8.63 -13.01
CA ALA A 66 3.81 7.86 -13.33
C ALA A 66 4.53 7.31 -12.08
N ASP A 67 4.18 7.79 -10.89
CA ASP A 67 4.68 7.38 -9.57
C ASP A 67 3.70 6.45 -8.82
N SER A 68 2.64 5.97 -9.48
CA SER A 68 1.73 5.00 -8.86
C SER A 68 2.37 3.62 -8.85
N ASP A 69 3.07 3.31 -7.76
CA ASP A 69 3.74 2.02 -7.56
C ASP A 69 2.81 0.96 -6.94
N ILE A 70 3.21 -0.31 -7.06
CA ILE A 70 2.59 -1.43 -6.35
C ILE A 70 3.52 -1.82 -5.21
N ASP A 71 3.03 -1.60 -3.99
CA ASP A 71 3.79 -1.88 -2.78
C ASP A 71 3.64 -3.33 -2.32
N TRP A 72 4.74 -3.89 -1.84
CA TRP A 72 4.79 -5.24 -1.32
C TRP A 72 5.55 -5.27 0.01
N THR A 73 5.08 -6.09 0.94
CA THR A 73 5.79 -6.39 2.19
C THR A 73 6.10 -7.88 2.22
N VAL A 74 7.34 -8.24 2.57
CA VAL A 74 7.74 -9.63 2.81
C VAL A 74 8.14 -9.77 4.27
N LEU A 75 7.43 -10.62 5.01
CA LEU A 75 7.81 -10.99 6.37
C LEU A 75 8.64 -12.27 6.31
N VAL A 76 9.92 -12.16 6.69
CA VAL A 76 10.83 -13.31 6.76
C VAL A 76 10.64 -14.01 8.10
N ASP A 77 10.26 -15.28 8.07
CA ASP A 77 10.01 -16.06 9.28
C ASP A 77 11.26 -16.15 10.16
N GLY A 78 11.07 -16.04 11.47
CA GLY A 78 12.15 -16.01 12.45
C GLY A 78 13.00 -14.73 12.49
N GLN A 79 12.81 -13.78 11.56
CA GLN A 79 13.55 -12.52 11.56
C GLN A 79 12.81 -11.40 12.29
N LYS A 80 13.53 -10.69 13.15
CA LYS A 80 13.02 -9.50 13.85
C LYS A 80 13.49 -8.25 13.12
N PHE A 81 12.53 -7.42 12.70
CA PHE A 81 12.78 -6.14 12.06
C PHE A 81 12.35 -5.00 12.96
N HIS A 82 13.26 -4.07 13.22
CA HIS A 82 13.01 -2.92 14.08
C HIS A 82 13.21 -1.65 13.26
N LEU A 83 12.24 -0.75 13.30
CA LEU A 83 12.39 0.54 12.65
C LEU A 83 13.42 1.40 13.40
N GLU A 84 14.39 1.92 12.66
CA GLU A 84 15.43 2.77 13.23
C GLU A 84 14.83 4.05 13.82
N GLY A 85 15.33 4.46 14.99
CA GLY A 85 14.82 5.61 15.72
C GLY A 85 13.51 5.39 16.50
N ILE A 86 12.81 4.26 16.30
CA ILE A 86 11.54 3.95 16.99
C ILE A 86 11.73 2.96 18.14
N CYS A 87 12.48 1.86 17.95
CA CYS A 87 12.86 0.96 19.07
C CYS A 87 14.11 1.50 19.76
N THR A 88 13.95 2.13 20.93
CA THR A 88 15.08 2.46 21.81
C THR A 88 15.46 1.23 22.65
N GLU A 89 16.77 1.14 22.92
CA GLU A 89 17.49 -0.06 23.38
C GLU A 89 16.79 -0.81 24.52
N SER A 90 16.14 -1.92 24.17
CA SER A 90 15.64 -2.92 25.10
C SER A 90 16.28 -4.27 24.80
N PHE A 91 16.24 -5.20 25.76
CA PHE A 91 16.69 -6.58 25.53
C PHE A 91 15.98 -7.22 24.32
N LEU A 92 14.76 -6.76 24.01
CA LEU A 92 13.96 -7.21 22.87
C LEU A 92 14.52 -6.74 21.52
N CYS A 93 15.25 -5.62 21.47
CA CYS A 93 15.91 -5.16 20.23
C CYS A 93 17.25 -5.87 19.96
N ARG A 94 17.71 -6.80 20.82
CA ARG A 94 18.97 -7.52 20.63
C ARG A 94 18.85 -8.53 19.48
N GLY A 95 19.70 -8.40 18.46
CA GLY A 95 19.73 -9.30 17.30
C GLY A 95 18.69 -8.99 16.22
N ALA A 96 17.92 -7.90 16.36
CA ALA A 96 16.99 -7.45 15.34
C ALA A 96 17.72 -6.68 14.21
N THR A 97 17.28 -6.89 12.97
CA THR A 97 17.68 -6.08 11.82
C THR A 97 17.04 -4.70 11.95
N ARG A 98 17.84 -3.65 11.90
CA ARG A 98 17.33 -2.27 11.89
C ARG A 98 17.00 -1.85 10.47
N LEU A 99 15.78 -1.39 10.24
CA LEU A 99 15.32 -0.90 8.95
C LEU A 99 15.20 0.63 8.98
N GLN A 100 15.77 1.28 7.98
CA GLN A 100 15.61 2.71 7.76
C GLN A 100 14.39 2.97 6.91
N VAL A 101 13.44 3.75 7.43
CA VAL A 101 12.24 4.11 6.67
C VAL A 101 12.50 5.39 5.89
N THR A 102 12.42 5.31 4.56
CA THR A 102 12.48 6.45 3.65
C THR A 102 11.19 6.49 2.84
N GLU A 103 10.46 7.61 2.90
CA GLU A 103 9.20 7.80 2.17
C GLU A 103 8.12 6.73 2.42
N GLY A 104 8.18 6.03 3.57
CA GLY A 104 7.24 4.96 3.93
C GLY A 104 7.72 3.55 3.57
N HIS A 105 8.90 3.41 2.97
CA HIS A 105 9.51 2.13 2.59
C HIS A 105 10.75 1.83 3.45
N ALA A 106 10.98 0.56 3.77
CA ALA A 106 11.96 0.10 4.76
C ALA A 106 12.93 -0.95 4.19
#